data_AF-A0A8T1LXF2-F1
#
_entry.id   AF-A0A8T1LXF2-F1
#
_cell.length_a   1.000
_cell.length_b   1.000
_cell.length_c   1.000
_cell.angle_alpha   90.00
_cell.angle_beta   90.00
_cell.angle_gamma   90.00
#
_symmetry.space_group_name_H-M   'P 1'
#
loop_
_entity.id
_entity.type
_entity.pdbx_description
1 polymer ?
#
loop_
_entity_poly.entity_id
_entity_poly.type
_entity_poly.pdbx_seq_one_letter_code
_entity_poly.pdbx_strand_id
1 'polypeptide(L)'
;ITSATFIIVGLLYATNETVMLRKASEISSKLQELWRRHSTLMKTYFALPGFSLFSYGLVQFTLCMALCISIFRCGKAMRILCFVCIIIMVLSHVTLIVMYFQNKTVFLSTSMSLLKYHFANYVSMDNGDSVSLFTADTMQLFQCCGYANSTDFRGSGAKFAKTDVYNGTVYGDLKNPLPCCKTTESGALFPGCPNRFDTQNSNIRNGCQKPFMAVMERWIDFFVYLSILALFVNLLSMGPIITA
;
A
#
# COMPACT_ATOMS: atom_id res chain seq x y z
N ILE A 1 25.19 -41.50 -34.11
CA ILE A 1 25.10 -41.05 -32.68
C ILE A 1 24.74 -39.57 -32.57
N THR A 2 24.95 -38.75 -33.59
CA THR A 2 24.79 -37.28 -33.52
C THR A 2 23.40 -36.73 -33.88
N SER A 3 22.42 -37.54 -34.28
CA SER A 3 21.06 -37.05 -34.65
C SER A 3 19.99 -37.38 -33.61
N ALA A 4 20.14 -38.44 -32.81
CA ALA A 4 19.20 -38.79 -31.75
C ALA A 4 19.31 -37.87 -30.52
N THR A 5 20.52 -37.36 -30.23
CA THR A 5 20.78 -36.45 -29.11
C THR A 5 20.16 -35.07 -29.29
N PHE A 6 20.13 -34.52 -30.51
CA PHE A 6 19.47 -33.23 -30.77
C PHE A 6 17.94 -33.33 -30.71
N ILE A 7 17.35 -34.47 -31.08
CA ILE A 7 15.90 -34.69 -30.97
C ILE A 7 15.51 -34.88 -29.50
N ILE A 8 16.30 -35.61 -28.70
CA ILE A 8 16.05 -35.77 -27.26
C ILE A 8 16.26 -34.45 -26.51
N VAL A 9 17.32 -33.68 -26.82
CA VAL A 9 17.55 -32.35 -26.24
C VAL A 9 16.46 -31.36 -26.69
N GLY A 10 16.00 -31.41 -27.94
CA GLY A 10 14.89 -30.62 -28.45
C GLY A 10 13.54 -30.97 -27.81
N LEU A 11 13.26 -32.26 -27.59
CA LEU A 11 12.06 -32.73 -26.87
C LEU A 11 12.12 -32.39 -25.37
N LEU A 12 13.30 -32.45 -24.75
CA LEU A 12 13.51 -32.02 -23.36
C LEU A 12 13.37 -30.49 -23.24
N TYR A 13 13.83 -29.71 -24.21
CA TYR A 13 13.65 -28.25 -24.23
C TYR A 13 12.17 -27.86 -24.45
N ALA A 14 11.46 -28.53 -25.36
CA ALA A 14 10.05 -28.29 -25.65
C ALA A 14 9.10 -28.75 -24.52
N THR A 15 9.40 -29.86 -23.83
CA THR A 15 8.64 -30.31 -22.66
C THR A 15 8.91 -29.44 -21.42
N ASN A 16 10.13 -28.92 -21.28
CA ASN A 16 10.47 -28.01 -20.18
C ASN A 16 9.89 -26.61 -20.40
N GLU A 17 9.83 -26.10 -21.64
CA GLU A 17 9.14 -24.84 -21.97
C GLU A 17 7.64 -24.93 -21.70
N THR A 18 6.96 -26.02 -22.03
CA THR A 18 5.50 -26.15 -21.79
C THR A 18 5.15 -26.29 -20.30
N VAL A 19 6.00 -26.96 -19.50
CA VAL A 19 5.86 -27.03 -18.04
C VAL A 19 6.22 -25.70 -17.37
N MET A 20 7.27 -25.02 -17.84
CA MET A 20 7.65 -23.68 -17.37
C MET A 20 6.61 -22.63 -17.74
N LEU A 21 6.00 -22.69 -18.93
CA LEU A 21 4.92 -21.81 -19.36
C LEU A 21 3.61 -22.10 -18.60
N ARG A 22 3.30 -23.37 -18.27
CA ARG A 22 2.19 -23.72 -17.37
C ARG A 22 2.43 -23.24 -15.95
N LYS A 23 3.64 -23.43 -15.41
CA LYS A 23 3.99 -22.90 -14.08
C LYS A 23 3.99 -21.38 -14.08
N ALA A 24 4.48 -20.74 -15.14
CA ALA A 24 4.48 -19.29 -15.27
C ALA A 24 3.05 -18.74 -15.44
N SER A 25 2.15 -19.45 -16.15
CA SER A 25 0.74 -19.05 -16.27
C SER A 25 -0.05 -19.30 -14.99
N GLU A 26 0.25 -20.37 -14.24
CA GLU A 26 -0.32 -20.64 -12.92
C GLU A 26 0.21 -19.67 -11.85
N ILE A 27 1.49 -19.33 -11.90
CA ILE A 27 2.11 -18.30 -11.06
C ILE A 27 1.56 -16.92 -11.44
N SER A 28 1.39 -16.63 -12.74
CA SER A 28 0.79 -15.38 -13.24
C SER A 28 -0.68 -15.26 -12.85
N SER A 29 -1.47 -16.33 -12.91
CA SER A 29 -2.87 -16.31 -12.49
C SER A 29 -3.01 -16.19 -10.97
N LYS A 30 -2.17 -16.90 -10.19
CA LYS A 30 -2.08 -16.72 -8.74
C LYS A 30 -1.58 -15.33 -8.35
N LEU A 31 -0.62 -14.76 -9.08
CA LEU A 31 -0.16 -13.38 -8.94
C LEU A 31 -1.24 -12.39 -9.35
N GLN A 32 -2.01 -12.63 -10.42
CA GLN A 32 -3.13 -11.78 -10.83
C GLN A 32 -4.29 -11.86 -9.84
N GLU A 33 -4.51 -13.00 -9.19
CA GLU A 33 -5.53 -13.17 -8.16
C GLU A 33 -5.09 -12.51 -6.85
N LEU A 34 -3.83 -12.70 -6.42
CA LEU A 34 -3.19 -11.96 -5.33
C LEU A 34 -3.16 -10.46 -5.59
N TRP A 35 -2.81 -10.04 -6.82
CA TRP A 35 -2.76 -8.66 -7.26
C TRP A 35 -4.15 -8.08 -7.34
N ARG A 36 -5.16 -8.78 -7.87
CA ARG A 36 -6.57 -8.33 -7.91
C ARG A 36 -7.15 -8.19 -6.50
N ARG A 37 -6.85 -9.12 -5.59
CA ARG A 37 -7.25 -9.10 -4.17
C ARG A 37 -6.53 -8.01 -3.35
N HIS A 38 -5.29 -7.67 -3.69
CA HIS A 38 -4.54 -6.53 -3.12
C HIS A 38 -4.69 -5.22 -3.94
N SER A 39 -5.32 -5.25 -5.11
CA SER A 39 -5.32 -4.11 -6.04
C SER A 39 -6.20 -2.99 -5.51
N THR A 40 -7.24 -3.29 -4.74
CA THR A 40 -8.12 -2.30 -4.12
C THR A 40 -7.39 -1.55 -3.00
N LEU A 41 -6.64 -2.25 -2.14
CA LEU A 41 -5.74 -1.64 -1.15
C LEU A 41 -4.61 -0.83 -1.77
N MET A 42 -3.97 -1.35 -2.83
CA MET A 42 -2.98 -0.60 -3.60
C MET A 42 -3.60 0.63 -4.27
N LYS A 43 -4.81 0.52 -4.83
CA LYS A 43 -5.51 1.63 -5.49
C LYS A 43 -6.15 2.62 -4.53
N THR A 44 -6.32 2.30 -3.24
CA THR A 44 -6.97 3.21 -2.29
C THR A 44 -5.99 3.73 -1.24
N TYR A 45 -5.09 2.89 -0.70
CA TYR A 45 -4.12 3.30 0.31
C TYR A 45 -2.70 3.54 -0.23
N PHE A 46 -2.28 2.90 -1.33
CA PHE A 46 -1.07 3.34 -2.05
C PHE A 46 -1.36 4.41 -3.09
N ALA A 47 -2.61 4.61 -3.49
CA ALA A 47 -2.97 5.75 -4.32
C ALA A 47 -2.70 7.07 -3.61
N LEU A 48 -3.17 7.31 -2.39
CA LEU A 48 -3.03 8.65 -1.77
C LEU A 48 -1.57 9.06 -1.46
N PRO A 49 -0.78 8.30 -0.69
CA PRO A 49 0.64 8.59 -0.50
C PRO A 49 1.46 8.28 -1.75
N GLY A 50 1.11 7.28 -2.56
CA GLY A 50 1.84 6.98 -3.81
C GLY A 50 1.61 8.03 -4.90
N PHE A 51 0.43 8.65 -5.02
CA PHE A 51 0.21 9.83 -5.87
C PHE A 51 0.96 11.03 -5.31
N SER A 52 1.03 11.19 -3.98
CA SER A 52 1.82 12.25 -3.35
C SER A 52 3.32 12.08 -3.62
N LEU A 53 3.84 10.85 -3.55
CA LEU A 53 5.24 10.53 -3.85
C LEU A 53 5.54 10.56 -5.35
N PHE A 54 4.60 10.11 -6.17
CA PHE A 54 4.71 10.14 -7.62
C PHE A 54 4.69 11.59 -8.12
N SER A 55 3.79 12.42 -7.59
CA SER A 55 3.76 13.86 -7.89
C SER A 55 5.02 14.56 -7.39
N TYR A 56 5.48 14.26 -6.17
CA TYR A 56 6.75 14.77 -5.66
C TYR A 56 7.94 14.37 -6.56
N GLY A 57 8.03 13.10 -6.93
CA GLY A 57 9.06 12.56 -7.82
C GLY A 57 9.00 13.16 -9.22
N LEU A 58 7.79 13.40 -9.76
CA LEU A 58 7.60 14.05 -11.04
C LEU A 58 8.07 15.51 -11.00
N VAL A 59 7.71 16.26 -9.94
CA VAL A 59 8.20 17.63 -9.73
C VAL A 59 9.72 17.64 -9.64
N GLN A 60 10.31 16.79 -8.81
CA GLN A 60 11.77 16.65 -8.69
C GLN A 60 12.43 16.34 -10.05
N PHE A 61 11.87 15.41 -10.82
CA PHE A 61 12.39 15.05 -12.14
C PHE A 61 12.32 16.22 -13.13
N THR A 62 11.18 16.92 -13.18
CA THR A 62 11.03 18.10 -14.06
C THR A 62 11.99 19.23 -13.68
N LEU A 63 12.24 19.46 -12.39
CA LEU A 63 13.22 20.45 -11.93
C LEU A 63 14.65 20.06 -12.32
N CYS A 64 15.02 18.78 -12.17
CA CYS A 64 16.31 18.28 -12.63
C CYS A 64 16.50 18.46 -14.15
N MET A 65 15.48 18.15 -14.95
CA MET A 65 15.52 18.35 -16.41
C MET A 65 15.61 19.84 -16.78
N ALA A 66 14.84 20.69 -16.10
CA ALA A 66 14.87 22.13 -16.30
C ALA A 66 16.25 22.73 -15.96
N LEU A 67 16.93 22.23 -14.94
CA LEU A 67 18.31 22.61 -14.59
C LEU A 67 19.30 22.25 -15.68
N CYS A 68 19.26 21.01 -16.17
CA CYS A 68 20.11 20.58 -17.28
C CYS A 68 19.92 21.51 -18.49
N ILE A 69 18.67 21.77 -18.89
CA ILE A 69 18.37 22.70 -19.99
C ILE A 69 18.84 24.12 -19.69
N SER A 70 18.70 24.59 -18.44
CA SER A 70 19.06 25.94 -18.04
C SER A 70 20.56 26.20 -18.04
N ILE A 71 21.37 25.18 -17.75
CA ILE A 71 22.84 25.25 -17.86
C ILE A 71 23.26 25.37 -19.33
N PHE A 72 22.63 24.62 -20.24
CA PHE A 72 23.02 24.58 -21.65
C PHE A 72 22.41 25.67 -22.53
N ARG A 73 21.21 26.19 -22.21
CA ARG A 73 20.44 27.03 -23.17
C ARG A 73 19.72 28.26 -22.61
N CYS A 74 19.68 28.52 -21.30
CA CYS A 74 18.87 29.63 -20.76
C CYS A 74 19.67 30.73 -20.04
N GLY A 75 19.06 31.92 -19.97
CA GLY A 75 19.61 33.10 -19.30
C GLY A 75 19.61 33.02 -17.76
N LYS A 76 20.31 33.97 -17.12
CA LYS A 76 20.57 34.02 -15.67
C LYS A 76 19.32 33.85 -14.79
N ALA A 77 18.16 34.38 -15.22
CA ALA A 77 16.91 34.32 -14.46
C ALA A 77 16.39 32.89 -14.23
N MET A 78 16.45 32.02 -15.25
CA MET A 78 15.95 30.64 -15.14
C MET A 78 16.83 29.79 -14.21
N ARG A 79 18.15 30.05 -14.20
CA ARG A 79 19.09 29.39 -13.30
C ARG A 79 18.83 29.74 -11.84
N ILE A 80 18.57 31.02 -11.56
CA ILE A 80 18.22 31.50 -10.21
C ILE A 80 16.92 30.85 -9.73
N LEU A 81 15.88 30.80 -10.57
CA LEU A 81 14.60 30.18 -10.20
C LEU A 81 14.78 28.69 -9.84
N CYS A 82 15.48 27.93 -10.67
CA CYS A 82 15.72 26.51 -10.41
C CYS A 82 16.53 26.28 -9.12
N PHE A 83 17.54 27.11 -8.87
CA PHE A 83 18.36 27.04 -7.65
C PHE A 83 17.53 27.29 -6.39
N VAL A 84 16.65 28.30 -6.42
CA VAL A 84 15.72 28.59 -5.30
C VAL A 84 14.78 27.42 -5.05
N CYS A 85 14.23 26.80 -6.10
CA CYS A 85 13.37 25.61 -5.95
C CYS A 85 14.11 24.43 -5.31
N ILE A 86 15.36 24.16 -5.71
CA ILE A 86 16.16 23.09 -5.07
C ILE A 86 16.39 23.39 -3.59
N ILE A 87 16.74 24.63 -3.22
CA ILE A 87 16.93 25.00 -1.82
C ILE A 87 15.66 24.73 -1.00
N ILE A 88 14.49 25.11 -1.51
CA ILE A 88 13.22 24.86 -0.82
C ILE A 88 13.00 23.35 -0.63
N MET A 89 13.29 22.53 -1.63
CA MET A 89 13.17 21.07 -1.49
C MET A 89 14.18 20.51 -0.49
N VAL A 90 15.43 20.94 -0.52
CA VAL A 90 16.45 20.57 0.48
C VAL A 90 15.97 20.91 1.89
N LEU A 91 15.45 22.11 2.11
CA LEU A 91 14.90 22.53 3.40
C LEU A 91 13.71 21.67 3.84
N SER A 92 12.82 21.27 2.91
CA SER A 92 11.70 20.37 3.21
C SER A 92 12.17 18.98 3.66
N HIS A 93 13.18 18.41 2.97
CA HIS A 93 13.77 17.13 3.34
C HIS A 93 14.45 17.19 4.71
N VAL A 94 15.25 18.23 4.97
CA VAL A 94 15.89 18.45 6.28
C VAL A 94 14.85 18.56 7.38
N THR A 95 13.77 19.32 7.15
CA THR A 95 12.67 19.47 8.12
C THR A 95 12.01 18.13 8.43
N LEU A 96 11.70 17.33 7.40
CA LEU A 96 11.10 16.00 7.58
C LEU A 96 12.02 15.05 8.36
N ILE A 97 13.31 15.04 8.01
CA ILE A 97 14.31 14.19 8.67
C ILE A 97 14.46 14.59 10.16
N VAL A 98 14.54 15.89 10.44
CA VAL A 98 14.61 16.39 11.82
C VAL A 98 13.36 16.01 12.60
N MET A 99 12.16 16.22 12.05
CA MET A 99 10.90 15.84 12.70
C MET A 99 10.84 14.34 13.00
N TYR A 100 11.31 13.51 12.07
CA TYR A 100 11.37 12.06 12.27
C TYR A 100 12.29 11.67 13.43
N PHE A 101 13.50 12.21 13.48
CA PHE A 101 14.47 11.88 14.54
C PHE A 101 14.11 12.50 15.89
N GLN A 102 13.44 13.66 15.90
CA GLN A 102 12.96 14.29 17.13
C GLN A 102 11.76 13.55 17.73
N ASN A 103 10.77 13.20 16.91
CA ASN A 103 9.57 12.55 17.40
C ASN A 103 8.81 11.75 16.34
N LYS A 104 9.32 10.56 15.99
CA LYS A 104 8.63 9.58 15.13
C LYS A 104 7.19 9.27 15.59
N THR A 105 6.90 9.41 16.89
CA THR A 105 5.58 9.07 17.44
C THR A 105 4.46 10.02 16.99
N VAL A 106 4.77 11.24 16.52
CA VAL A 106 3.76 12.17 15.99
C VAL A 106 3.07 11.59 14.75
N PHE A 107 3.86 11.03 13.82
CA PHE A 107 3.31 10.39 12.63
C PHE A 107 2.51 9.13 12.99
N LEU A 108 3.06 8.29 13.87
CA LEU A 108 2.40 7.05 14.28
C LEU A 108 1.08 7.30 15.02
N SER A 109 1.06 8.22 15.97
CA SER A 109 -0.15 8.55 16.75
C SER A 109 -1.25 9.15 15.89
N THR A 110 -0.89 10.00 14.92
CA THR A 110 -1.83 10.54 13.92
C THR A 110 -2.42 9.41 13.07
N SER A 111 -1.58 8.52 12.55
CA SER A 111 -2.04 7.36 11.77
C SER A 111 -2.93 6.42 12.60
N MET A 112 -2.60 6.18 13.87
CA MET A 112 -3.44 5.35 14.74
C MET A 112 -4.78 6.00 15.06
N SER A 113 -4.81 7.33 15.22
CA SER A 113 -6.05 8.08 15.46
C SER A 113 -6.96 8.03 14.24
N LEU A 114 -6.38 8.18 13.04
CA LEU A 114 -7.10 8.02 11.77
C LEU A 114 -7.63 6.58 11.61
N LEU A 115 -6.80 5.57 11.90
CA LEU A 115 -7.22 4.17 11.88
C LEU A 115 -8.43 3.95 12.80
N LYS A 116 -8.38 4.45 14.03
CA LYS A 116 -9.49 4.35 14.98
C LYS A 116 -10.75 5.03 14.46
N TYR A 117 -10.62 6.19 13.82
CA TYR A 117 -11.74 6.88 13.17
C TYR A 117 -12.39 6.02 12.07
N HIS A 118 -11.59 5.35 11.24
CA HIS A 118 -12.10 4.45 10.20
C HIS A 118 -12.89 3.28 10.78
N PHE A 119 -12.37 2.60 11.81
CA PHE A 119 -13.09 1.50 12.47
C PHE A 119 -14.39 1.94 13.17
N ALA A 120 -14.43 3.14 13.75
CA ALA A 120 -15.65 3.67 14.37
C ALA A 120 -16.74 4.05 13.35
N ASN A 121 -16.33 4.49 12.16
CA ASN A 121 -17.23 4.96 11.11
C ASN A 121 -17.50 3.92 10.01
N TYR A 122 -16.97 2.70 10.14
CA TYR A 122 -17.27 1.61 9.24
C TYR A 122 -18.77 1.28 9.25
N VAL A 123 -19.38 1.18 8.06
CA VAL A 123 -20.80 0.83 7.88
C VAL A 123 -20.95 -0.59 7.36
N SER A 124 -20.56 -0.85 6.11
CA SER A 124 -20.63 -2.16 5.46
C SER A 124 -19.73 -2.16 4.21
N MET A 125 -19.38 -3.33 3.67
CA MET A 125 -18.67 -3.36 2.38
C MET A 125 -19.52 -2.81 1.24
N ASP A 126 -20.82 -3.08 1.27
CA ASP A 126 -21.78 -2.64 0.25
C ASP A 126 -21.98 -1.12 0.21
N ASN A 127 -21.73 -0.40 1.33
CA ASN A 127 -21.84 1.06 1.38
C ASN A 127 -20.92 1.77 0.37
N GLY A 128 -19.81 1.13 -0.02
CA GLY A 128 -18.94 1.59 -1.11
C GLY A 128 -18.17 2.89 -0.83
N ASP A 129 -18.28 3.48 0.36
CA ASP A 129 -17.54 4.68 0.73
C ASP A 129 -16.07 4.36 1.07
N SER A 130 -15.20 5.37 0.94
CA SER A 130 -13.77 5.18 1.16
C SER A 130 -13.44 4.70 2.58
N VAL A 131 -14.23 5.09 3.59
CA VAL A 131 -14.03 4.62 4.97
C VAL A 131 -14.35 3.14 5.09
N SER A 132 -15.50 2.70 4.57
CA SER A 132 -15.88 1.30 4.74
C SER A 132 -15.02 0.35 3.91
N LEU A 133 -14.68 0.75 2.68
CA LEU A 133 -13.76 -0.02 1.83
C LEU A 133 -12.39 -0.16 2.49
N PHE A 134 -11.78 0.94 2.95
CA PHE A 134 -10.48 0.91 3.61
C PHE A 134 -10.48 0.03 4.87
N THR A 135 -11.54 0.12 5.67
CA THR A 135 -11.62 -0.65 6.93
C THR A 135 -11.83 -2.13 6.64
N ALA A 136 -12.69 -2.49 5.67
CA ALA A 136 -12.90 -3.86 5.22
C ALA A 136 -11.60 -4.51 4.72
N ASP A 137 -10.90 -3.78 3.86
CA ASP A 137 -9.61 -4.17 3.32
C ASP A 137 -8.55 -4.35 4.42
N THR A 138 -8.48 -3.42 5.37
CA THR A 138 -7.56 -3.50 6.52
C THR A 138 -7.80 -4.78 7.34
N MET A 139 -9.05 -5.12 7.61
CA MET A 139 -9.41 -6.34 8.34
C MET A 139 -8.96 -7.61 7.60
N GLN A 140 -9.18 -7.67 6.28
CA GLN A 140 -8.78 -8.80 5.45
C GLN A 140 -7.26 -8.91 5.27
N LEU A 141 -6.58 -7.79 5.01
CA LEU A 141 -5.14 -7.76 4.76
C LEU A 141 -4.34 -8.19 5.99
N PHE A 142 -4.68 -7.62 7.14
CA PHE A 142 -3.96 -7.87 8.39
C PHE A 142 -4.53 -9.02 9.20
N GLN A 143 -5.52 -9.74 8.66
CA GLN A 143 -6.19 -10.86 9.32
C GLN A 143 -6.61 -10.49 10.75
N CYS A 144 -7.32 -9.37 10.86
CA CYS A 144 -7.74 -8.74 12.10
C CYS A 144 -9.20 -8.27 12.01
N CYS A 145 -9.78 -7.87 13.13
CA CYS A 145 -11.15 -7.43 13.22
C CYS A 145 -11.27 -6.34 14.29
N GLY A 146 -11.68 -5.14 13.87
CA GLY A 146 -11.75 -3.98 14.75
C GLY A 146 -10.38 -3.32 15.01
N TYR A 147 -10.39 -2.14 15.62
CA TYR A 147 -9.17 -1.46 16.00
C TYR A 147 -8.44 -2.23 17.11
N ALA A 148 -9.13 -2.49 18.22
CA ALA A 148 -8.66 -3.30 19.33
C ALA A 148 -9.17 -4.75 19.23
N ASN A 149 -10.45 -4.93 18.86
CA ASN A 149 -11.06 -6.24 18.57
C ASN A 149 -12.49 -6.04 18.02
N SER A 150 -13.20 -7.13 17.73
CA SER A 150 -14.58 -7.10 17.21
C SER A 150 -15.62 -6.33 18.06
N THR A 151 -15.37 -6.10 19.36
CA THR A 151 -16.30 -5.34 20.21
C THR A 151 -16.40 -3.87 19.82
N ASP A 152 -15.43 -3.34 19.07
CA ASP A 152 -15.44 -1.96 18.57
C ASP A 152 -16.69 -1.67 17.71
N PHE A 153 -17.25 -2.69 17.05
CA PHE A 153 -18.46 -2.56 16.22
C PHE A 153 -19.78 -2.72 17.00
N ARG A 154 -19.69 -2.99 18.30
CA ARG A 154 -20.86 -3.23 19.18
C ARG A 154 -21.12 -2.04 20.12
N GLY A 155 -20.23 -1.06 20.15
CA GLY A 155 -20.36 0.14 20.96
C GLY A 155 -21.47 1.07 20.46
N SER A 156 -22.05 1.87 21.35
CA SER A 156 -23.15 2.81 21.06
C SER A 156 -22.81 3.89 20.02
N GLY A 157 -21.53 4.11 19.73
CA GLY A 157 -21.05 5.05 18.69
C GLY A 157 -20.62 4.39 17.38
N ALA A 158 -20.73 3.07 17.23
CA ALA A 158 -20.34 2.37 16.01
C ALA A 158 -21.40 2.55 14.92
N LYS A 159 -20.97 2.89 13.70
CA LYS A 159 -21.86 3.02 12.52
C LYS A 159 -22.12 1.70 11.77
N PHE A 160 -21.62 0.59 12.30
CA PHE A 160 -21.68 -0.71 11.65
C PHE A 160 -23.13 -1.13 11.37
N ALA A 161 -23.43 -1.34 10.09
CA ALA A 161 -24.69 -1.89 9.64
C ALA A 161 -24.67 -3.41 9.84
N LYS A 162 -25.72 -3.95 10.47
CA LYS A 162 -25.86 -5.41 10.67
C LYS A 162 -26.25 -6.16 9.40
N THR A 163 -26.17 -5.50 8.24
CA THR A 163 -26.50 -6.05 6.94
C THR A 163 -25.37 -5.70 5.98
N ASP A 164 -24.94 -6.68 5.19
CA ASP A 164 -23.88 -6.49 4.19
C ASP A 164 -24.06 -7.45 3.02
N VAL A 165 -23.46 -7.13 1.87
CA VAL A 165 -23.59 -7.91 0.64
C VAL A 165 -22.23 -8.46 0.26
N TYR A 166 -22.17 -9.77 0.02
CA TYR A 166 -20.95 -10.42 -0.46
C TYR A 166 -21.28 -11.44 -1.54
N ASN A 167 -20.61 -11.30 -2.68
CA ASN A 167 -20.79 -12.15 -3.87
C ASN A 167 -22.27 -12.27 -4.30
N GLY A 168 -23.00 -11.15 -4.29
CA GLY A 168 -24.44 -11.09 -4.63
C GLY A 168 -25.39 -11.65 -3.58
N THR A 169 -24.87 -12.15 -2.44
CA THR A 169 -25.68 -12.66 -1.33
C THR A 169 -25.81 -11.60 -0.24
N VAL A 170 -27.04 -11.33 0.20
CA VAL A 170 -27.33 -10.41 1.31
C VAL A 170 -27.26 -11.18 2.62
N TYR A 171 -26.43 -10.72 3.55
CA TYR A 171 -26.31 -11.25 4.90
C TYR A 171 -26.92 -10.26 5.88
N GLY A 172 -27.91 -10.70 6.67
CA GLY A 172 -28.54 -9.91 7.73
C GLY A 172 -28.13 -10.35 9.13
N ASP A 173 -28.52 -9.57 10.13
CA ASP A 173 -28.29 -9.81 11.57
C ASP A 173 -26.82 -10.11 11.94
N LEU A 174 -25.90 -9.50 11.21
CA LEU A 174 -24.47 -9.65 11.42
C LEU A 174 -24.07 -9.14 12.80
N LYS A 175 -23.41 -10.01 13.57
CA LYS A 175 -22.84 -9.63 14.88
C LYS A 175 -21.52 -8.88 14.76
N ASN A 176 -20.77 -9.15 13.69
CA ASN A 176 -19.49 -8.54 13.35
C ASN A 176 -19.42 -8.34 11.84
N PRO A 177 -18.56 -7.44 11.34
CA PRO A 177 -18.37 -7.22 9.91
C PRO A 177 -18.01 -8.49 9.15
N LEU A 178 -18.54 -8.64 7.92
CA LEU A 178 -18.14 -9.69 6.98
C LEU A 178 -16.61 -9.76 6.77
N PRO A 179 -15.88 -8.63 6.65
CA PRO A 179 -14.41 -8.63 6.58
C PRO A 179 -13.68 -9.31 7.73
N CYS A 180 -14.32 -9.51 8.89
CA CYS A 180 -13.71 -10.22 10.00
C CYS A 180 -13.64 -11.74 9.78
N CYS A 181 -14.41 -12.28 8.83
CA CYS A 181 -14.33 -13.67 8.43
C CYS A 181 -13.01 -13.93 7.70
N LYS A 182 -12.38 -15.08 7.99
CA LYS A 182 -11.28 -15.56 7.17
C LYS A 182 -11.81 -15.95 5.80
N THR A 183 -10.94 -15.92 4.82
CA THR A 183 -11.25 -16.39 3.47
C THR A 183 -10.43 -17.63 3.12
N THR A 184 -11.01 -18.52 2.33
CA THR A 184 -10.29 -19.63 1.71
C THR A 184 -9.31 -19.13 0.64
N GLU A 185 -8.43 -20.01 0.19
CA GLU A 185 -7.51 -19.75 -0.92
C GLU A 185 -8.27 -19.32 -2.19
N SER A 186 -9.47 -19.87 -2.41
CA SER A 186 -10.32 -19.63 -3.57
C SER A 186 -11.06 -18.28 -3.58
N GLY A 187 -10.87 -17.41 -2.58
CA GLY A 187 -11.62 -16.15 -2.54
C GLY A 187 -12.73 -16.13 -1.49
N ALA A 188 -13.38 -17.26 -1.27
CA ALA A 188 -14.64 -17.39 -0.56
C ALA A 188 -14.52 -17.24 0.96
N LEU A 189 -15.64 -16.94 1.63
CA LEU A 189 -15.71 -16.93 3.09
C LEU A 189 -15.43 -18.33 3.65
N PHE A 190 -14.70 -18.38 4.76
CA PHE A 190 -14.42 -19.64 5.45
C PHE A 190 -15.72 -20.29 5.93
N PRO A 191 -15.88 -21.62 5.82
CA PRO A 191 -17.11 -22.32 6.19
C PRO A 191 -17.64 -21.93 7.59
N GLY A 192 -18.94 -21.66 7.66
CA GLY A 192 -19.64 -21.28 8.89
C GLY A 192 -19.61 -19.79 9.24
N CYS A 193 -18.76 -18.98 8.60
CA CYS A 193 -18.78 -17.52 8.70
C CYS A 193 -19.65 -16.94 7.57
N PRO A 194 -20.56 -15.98 7.81
CA PRO A 194 -20.73 -15.18 9.03
C PRO A 194 -21.78 -15.70 10.03
N ASN A 195 -22.42 -16.83 9.77
CA ASN A 195 -23.47 -17.38 10.65
C ASN A 195 -22.98 -17.60 12.08
N ARG A 196 -21.72 -18.00 12.23
CA ARG A 196 -21.02 -18.12 13.50
C ARG A 196 -19.61 -17.56 13.36
N PHE A 197 -19.20 -16.71 14.30
CA PHE A 197 -17.83 -16.23 14.40
C PHE A 197 -17.11 -16.96 15.53
N ASP A 198 -16.01 -17.64 15.21
CA ASP A 198 -15.10 -18.25 16.16
C ASP A 198 -13.63 -18.04 15.74
N THR A 199 -12.69 -18.51 16.57
CA THR A 199 -11.25 -18.31 16.33
C THR A 199 -10.70 -19.13 15.15
N GLN A 200 -11.44 -20.15 14.70
CA GLN A 200 -11.05 -20.96 13.56
C GLN A 200 -11.44 -20.25 12.25
N ASN A 201 -12.68 -19.78 12.15
CA ASN A 201 -13.23 -19.22 10.92
C ASN A 201 -13.13 -17.69 10.79
N SER A 202 -12.74 -16.98 11.84
CA SER A 202 -12.72 -15.51 11.87
C SER A 202 -11.56 -14.95 12.70
N ASN A 203 -11.33 -13.65 12.55
CA ASN A 203 -10.27 -12.90 13.22
C ASN A 203 -10.81 -12.00 14.35
N ILE A 204 -12.00 -12.30 14.90
CA ILE A 204 -12.74 -11.45 15.86
C ILE A 204 -12.00 -11.09 17.16
N ARG A 205 -10.95 -11.86 17.52
CA ARG A 205 -10.13 -11.62 18.72
C ARG A 205 -8.87 -10.79 18.44
N ASN A 206 -8.51 -10.58 17.17
CA ASN A 206 -7.27 -9.94 16.78
C ASN A 206 -7.56 -8.50 16.36
N GLY A 207 -7.08 -7.51 17.13
CA GLY A 207 -7.19 -6.10 16.74
C GLY A 207 -6.20 -5.71 15.64
N CYS A 208 -6.61 -4.78 14.77
CA CYS A 208 -5.81 -4.27 13.67
C CYS A 208 -4.73 -3.26 14.09
N GLN A 209 -4.81 -2.70 15.30
CA GLN A 209 -3.87 -1.68 15.78
C GLN A 209 -2.40 -2.11 15.69
N LYS A 210 -2.04 -3.28 16.24
CA LYS A 210 -0.65 -3.77 16.26
C LYS A 210 -0.08 -4.05 14.87
N PRO A 211 -0.73 -4.87 14.01
CA PRO A 211 -0.17 -5.15 12.68
C PRO A 211 -0.10 -3.88 11.82
N PHE A 212 -1.09 -2.98 11.92
CA PHE A 212 -1.07 -1.72 11.20
C PHE A 212 0.05 -0.80 11.69
N MET A 213 0.27 -0.69 13.00
CA MET A 213 1.37 0.09 13.57
C MET A 213 2.74 -0.39 13.08
N ALA A 214 2.98 -1.70 13.09
CA ALA A 214 4.24 -2.27 12.61
C ALA A 214 4.50 -1.97 11.12
N VAL A 215 3.44 -1.98 10.30
CA VAL A 215 3.55 -1.61 8.89
C VAL A 215 3.82 -0.11 8.73
N MET A 216 3.10 0.74 9.45
CA MET A 216 3.33 2.19 9.39
C MET A 216 4.73 2.57 9.84
N GLU A 217 5.28 1.93 10.88
CA GLU A 217 6.67 2.14 11.31
C GLU A 217 7.66 1.84 10.19
N ARG A 218 7.50 0.69 9.52
CA ARG A 218 8.36 0.29 8.40
C ARG A 218 8.27 1.27 7.23
N TRP A 219 7.07 1.76 6.92
CA TRP A 219 6.87 2.73 5.84
C TRP A 219 7.51 4.08 6.14
N ILE A 220 7.35 4.59 7.37
CA ILE A 220 7.98 5.85 7.78
C ILE A 220 9.50 5.73 7.66
N ASP A 221 10.08 4.62 8.12
CA ASP A 221 11.52 4.40 8.04
C ASP A 221 12.00 4.37 6.59
N PHE A 222 11.30 3.62 5.73
CA PHE A 222 11.57 3.57 4.30
C PHE A 222 11.54 4.95 3.65
N PHE A 223 10.53 5.78 3.94
CA PHE A 223 10.42 7.13 3.37
C PHE A 223 11.52 8.08 3.84
N VAL A 224 11.95 7.97 5.10
CA VAL A 224 13.07 8.77 5.61
C VAL A 224 14.37 8.37 4.93
N TYR A 225 14.65 7.08 4.75
CA TYR A 225 15.82 6.64 4.01
C TYR A 225 15.80 7.10 2.55
N LEU A 226 14.64 7.02 1.89
CA LEU A 226 14.46 7.54 0.54
C LEU A 226 14.67 9.07 0.48
N SER A 227 14.20 9.80 1.49
CA SER A 227 14.40 11.24 1.64
C SER A 227 15.88 11.61 1.82
N ILE A 228 16.65 10.82 2.58
CA ILE A 228 18.10 11.02 2.74
C ILE A 228 18.81 10.80 1.40
N LEU A 229 18.44 9.76 0.64
CA LEU A 229 18.99 9.51 -0.69
C LEU A 229 18.69 10.67 -1.66
N ALA A 230 17.45 11.16 -1.66
CA ALA A 230 17.04 12.30 -2.47
C ALA A 230 17.80 13.59 -2.09
N LEU A 231 18.03 13.81 -0.79
CA LEU A 231 18.83 14.93 -0.30
C LEU A 231 20.27 14.87 -0.82
N PHE A 232 20.89 13.69 -0.81
CA PHE A 232 22.24 13.50 -1.36
C PHE A 232 22.30 13.84 -2.86
N VAL A 233 21.32 13.38 -3.64
CA VAL A 233 21.20 13.71 -5.08
C VAL A 233 21.03 15.22 -5.29
N ASN A 234 20.19 15.87 -4.48
CA ASN A 234 19.98 17.32 -4.55
C ASN A 234 21.26 18.12 -4.21
N LEU A 235 22.06 17.67 -3.24
CA LEU A 235 23.34 18.34 -2.93
C LEU A 235 24.36 18.18 -4.06
N LEU A 236 24.42 17.00 -4.69
CA LEU A 236 25.28 16.77 -5.86
C LEU A 236 24.87 17.64 -7.06
N SER A 237 23.57 17.82 -7.28
CA SER A 237 23.07 18.63 -8.39
C SER A 237 23.32 20.14 -8.21
N MET A 238 23.56 20.61 -6.97
CA MET A 238 23.90 22.01 -6.69
C MET A 238 25.36 22.37 -7.04
N GLY A 239 26.28 21.41 -7.00
CA GLY A 239 27.71 21.65 -7.27
C GLY A 239 27.98 22.35 -8.61
N PRO A 240 27.47 21.83 -9.74
CA PRO A 240 27.63 22.45 -11.06
C PRO A 240 27.05 23.87 -11.20
N ILE A 241 26.07 24.23 -10.36
CA ILE A 241 25.39 25.54 -10.40
C ILE A 241 26.27 26.63 -9.77
N ILE A 242 27.03 26.29 -8.73
CA ILE A 242 27.91 27.26 -8.03
C ILE A 242 29.13 27.60 -8.89
N THR A 243 29.57 26.68 -9.74
CA THR A 243 30.76 26.82 -10.58
C THR A 243 30.52 27.45 -11.96
N ALA A 244 29.26 27.68 -12.36
CA ALA A 244 28.86 28.14 -13.71
C ALA A 244 28.24 29.55 -13.71
#